data_AF-A0A2S5LGX5-F1
#
_entry.id   AF-A0A2S5LGX5-F1
#
_cell.length_a   1.000
_cell.length_b   1.000
_cell.length_c   1.000
_cell.angle_alpha   90.00
_cell.angle_beta   90.00
_cell.angle_gamma   90.00
#
_symmetry.space_group_name_H-M   'P 1'
#
loop_
_entity.id
_entity.type
_entity.pdbx_description
1 polymer ?
#
loop_
_entity_poly.entity_id
_entity_poly.type
_entity_poly.pdbx_seq_one_letter_code
_entity_poly.pdbx_strand_id
1 'polypeptide(L)'
;MMKLFLRIGFLLWVFGGLFAARATPIDAPPTLTVGQMHGSCQKTCWTVREGAKGSESLRDSLTLTCLNACFKCFLQLRSCSQSSADSAPSECAAAFLQCYKQSFAERLKSKPLVSFDGGDGHSREMAVKIVGAANSLEGVPAEDFWIQLKHPGWRKKERRFVKEGGIYDVIVYDTPNGPQTVWFDVKDFYVKNGEEDLRLLAPK
;
A
#
# COMPACT_ATOMS: atom_id res chain seq x y z
N MET A 1 -26.82 -15.95 -65.36
CA MET A 1 -26.65 -14.47 -65.43
C MET A 1 -26.99 -13.93 -64.06
N MET A 2 -26.00 -13.72 -63.18
CA MET A 2 -25.23 -12.47 -63.03
C MET A 2 -26.06 -11.34 -62.38
N LYS A 3 -25.74 -11.05 -61.11
CA LYS A 3 -25.62 -9.75 -60.40
C LYS A 3 -26.08 -9.93 -58.93
N LEU A 4 -25.21 -10.04 -57.90
CA LEU A 4 -24.08 -9.22 -57.45
C LEU A 4 -24.53 -8.01 -56.59
N PHE A 5 -24.10 -8.08 -55.31
CA PHE A 5 -23.99 -7.06 -54.24
C PHE A 5 -25.25 -6.47 -53.58
N LEU A 6 -25.37 -6.72 -52.26
CA LEU A 6 -25.16 -5.64 -51.29
C LEU A 6 -24.55 -6.18 -49.99
N ARG A 7 -23.44 -5.54 -49.61
CA ARG A 7 -22.66 -5.77 -48.38
C ARG A 7 -23.44 -5.22 -47.17
N ILE A 8 -23.56 -6.01 -46.10
CA ILE A 8 -23.70 -5.46 -44.75
C ILE A 8 -22.66 -6.18 -43.88
N GLY A 9 -21.54 -5.50 -43.69
CA GLY A 9 -20.56 -5.89 -42.69
C GLY A 9 -21.11 -5.61 -41.32
N PHE A 10 -21.38 -6.67 -40.54
CA PHE A 10 -21.54 -6.55 -39.11
C PHE A 10 -20.19 -6.89 -38.47
N LEU A 11 -19.36 -5.86 -38.35
CA LEU A 11 -18.22 -5.85 -37.44
C LEU A 11 -18.79 -6.06 -36.03
N LEU A 12 -18.69 -7.29 -35.52
CA LEU A 12 -18.81 -7.57 -34.10
C LEU A 12 -17.64 -6.89 -33.40
N TRP A 13 -17.85 -5.62 -33.04
CA TRP A 13 -17.06 -4.95 -32.02
C TRP A 13 -17.23 -5.76 -30.73
N VAL A 14 -16.23 -6.58 -30.46
CA VAL A 14 -15.91 -7.06 -29.12
C VAL A 14 -15.64 -5.80 -28.31
N PHE A 15 -16.68 -5.26 -27.67
CA PHE A 15 -16.50 -4.34 -26.56
C PHE A 15 -15.87 -5.14 -25.43
N GLY A 16 -14.54 -5.25 -25.49
CA GLY A 16 -13.69 -5.46 -24.33
C GLY A 16 -13.89 -4.27 -23.40
N GLY A 17 -14.96 -4.33 -22.61
CA GLY A 17 -15.16 -3.44 -21.48
C GLY A 17 -14.07 -3.73 -20.47
N LEU A 18 -12.93 -3.04 -20.60
CA LEU A 18 -12.09 -2.73 -19.46
C LEU A 18 -12.97 -1.93 -18.47
N PHE A 19 -13.65 -2.64 -17.59
CA PHE A 19 -14.20 -2.04 -16.39
C PHE A 19 -13.01 -1.73 -15.48
N ALA A 20 -12.39 -0.58 -15.70
CA ALA A 20 -11.48 0.02 -14.75
C ALA A 20 -12.22 0.12 -13.41
N ALA A 21 -11.67 -0.54 -12.38
CA ALA A 21 -12.12 -0.35 -11.02
C ALA A 21 -12.07 1.16 -10.73
N ARG A 22 -13.24 1.78 -10.55
CA ARG A 22 -13.34 3.19 -10.18
C ARG A 22 -13.07 3.27 -8.68
N ALA A 23 -11.81 3.09 -8.28
CA ALA A 23 -11.33 3.64 -7.03
C ALA A 23 -11.40 5.16 -7.21
N THR A 24 -12.49 5.77 -6.76
CA THR A 24 -12.62 7.23 -6.80
C THR A 24 -11.49 7.81 -5.94
N PRO A 25 -10.61 8.66 -6.50
CA PRO A 25 -9.67 9.38 -5.68
C PRO A 25 -10.44 10.18 -4.64
N ILE A 26 -9.86 10.34 -3.45
CA ILE A 26 -10.41 11.15 -2.36
C ILE A 26 -10.83 12.51 -2.94
N ASP A 27 -12.14 12.75 -3.06
CA ASP A 27 -12.68 14.09 -3.20
C ASP A 27 -12.59 14.69 -1.79
N ALA A 28 -11.46 15.29 -1.44
CA ALA A 28 -11.31 15.88 -0.11
C ALA A 28 -12.35 17.01 0.01
N PRO A 29 -13.33 16.93 0.94
CA PRO A 29 -14.18 18.07 1.17
C PRO A 29 -13.28 19.24 1.66
N PRO A 30 -13.54 20.48 1.23
CA PRO A 30 -12.69 21.65 1.45
C PRO A 30 -12.51 22.07 2.93
N THR A 31 -12.95 21.24 3.88
CA THR A 31 -13.08 21.54 5.30
C THR A 31 -12.25 20.64 6.22
N LEU A 32 -11.55 19.61 5.70
CA LEU A 32 -10.71 18.76 6.56
C LEU A 32 -9.47 19.52 7.04
N THR A 33 -9.19 19.43 8.34
CA THR A 33 -7.91 19.88 8.88
C THR A 33 -6.77 18.95 8.44
N VAL A 34 -5.53 19.43 8.47
CA VAL A 34 -4.32 18.62 8.21
C VAL A 34 -4.32 17.32 9.01
N GLY A 35 -4.70 17.38 10.29
CA GLY A 35 -4.78 16.21 11.17
C GLY A 35 -5.85 15.18 10.76
N GLN A 36 -6.92 15.60 10.09
CA GLN A 36 -8.01 14.72 9.65
C GLN A 36 -7.75 14.10 8.27
N MET A 37 -6.91 14.72 7.42
CA MET A 37 -6.64 14.23 6.07
C MET A 37 -6.00 12.85 6.05
N HIS A 38 -5.05 12.56 6.95
CA HIS A 38 -4.41 11.24 6.99
C HIS A 38 -5.41 10.13 7.29
N GLY A 39 -6.20 10.29 8.37
CA GLY A 39 -7.20 9.29 8.76
C GLY A 39 -8.29 9.10 7.70
N SER A 40 -8.72 10.19 7.05
CA SER A 40 -9.66 10.13 5.92
C SER A 40 -9.08 9.36 4.72
N CYS A 41 -7.80 9.60 4.40
CA CYS A 41 -7.10 8.89 3.33
C CYS A 41 -7.00 7.40 3.62
N GLN A 42 -6.56 7.03 4.82
CA GLN A 42 -6.46 5.64 5.25
C GLN A 42 -7.82 4.93 5.20
N LYS A 43 -8.89 5.57 5.70
CA LYS A 43 -10.25 5.03 5.63
C LYS A 43 -10.70 4.79 4.19
N THR A 44 -10.37 5.69 3.28
CA THR A 44 -10.69 5.53 1.84
C THR A 44 -9.87 4.41 1.20
N CYS A 45 -8.64 4.18 1.63
CA CYS A 45 -7.87 3.05 1.11
C CYS A 45 -8.49 1.70 1.46
N TRP A 46 -9.14 1.56 2.61
CA TRP A 46 -9.87 0.33 2.93
C TRP A 46 -11.04 0.06 1.99
N THR A 47 -11.71 1.10 1.47
CA THR A 47 -12.78 0.91 0.47
C THR A 47 -12.23 0.51 -0.90
N VAL A 48 -10.96 0.83 -1.22
CA VAL A 48 -10.28 0.28 -2.40
C VAL A 48 -10.26 -1.25 -2.36
N ARG A 49 -10.02 -1.83 -1.18
CA ARG A 49 -10.03 -3.28 -0.99
C ARG A 49 -11.39 -3.89 -1.28
N GLU A 50 -12.45 -3.27 -0.79
CA GLU A 50 -13.84 -3.73 -0.92
C GLU A 50 -14.34 -3.61 -2.36
N GLY A 51 -13.97 -2.52 -3.06
CA GLY A 51 -14.39 -2.24 -4.43
C GLY A 51 -13.53 -2.89 -5.52
N ALA A 52 -12.30 -3.32 -5.21
CA ALA A 52 -11.41 -3.95 -6.18
C ALA A 52 -11.87 -5.37 -6.53
N LYS A 53 -11.95 -5.67 -7.83
CA LYS A 53 -12.19 -7.03 -8.35
C LYS A 53 -10.84 -7.73 -8.57
N GLY A 54 -10.79 -9.04 -8.33
CA GLY A 54 -9.60 -9.86 -8.54
C GLY A 54 -9.26 -10.76 -7.35
N SER A 55 -8.05 -11.32 -7.34
CA SER A 55 -7.57 -12.14 -6.23
C SER A 55 -7.44 -11.35 -4.93
N GLU A 56 -7.45 -12.03 -3.78
CA GLU A 56 -7.17 -11.41 -2.47
C GLU A 56 -5.84 -10.67 -2.48
N SER A 57 -4.79 -11.32 -2.99
CA SER A 57 -3.46 -10.71 -3.15
C SER A 57 -3.50 -9.40 -3.94
N LEU A 58 -4.23 -9.34 -5.07
CA LEU A 58 -4.35 -8.10 -5.85
C LEU A 58 -5.06 -7.00 -5.07
N ARG A 59 -6.16 -7.33 -4.37
CA ARG A 59 -6.91 -6.35 -3.56
C ARG A 59 -6.05 -5.80 -2.42
N ASP A 60 -5.28 -6.66 -1.77
CA ASP A 60 -4.35 -6.28 -0.70
C ASP A 60 -3.23 -5.38 -1.24
N SER A 61 -2.62 -5.75 -2.37
CA SER A 61 -1.61 -4.93 -3.06
C SER A 61 -2.11 -3.54 -3.44
N LEU A 62 -3.33 -3.42 -3.98
CA LEU A 62 -3.94 -2.13 -4.32
C LEU A 62 -4.20 -1.28 -3.07
N THR A 63 -4.63 -1.91 -1.98
CA THR A 63 -4.88 -1.24 -0.71
C THR A 63 -3.59 -0.72 -0.10
N LEU A 64 -2.53 -1.52 -0.07
CA LEU A 64 -1.20 -1.11 0.37
C LEU A 64 -0.62 0.01 -0.48
N THR A 65 -0.78 -0.07 -1.79
CA THR A 65 -0.35 0.99 -2.71
C THR A 65 -1.04 2.32 -2.37
N CYS A 66 -2.33 2.26 -2.02
CA CYS A 66 -3.09 3.42 -1.55
C CYS A 66 -2.57 3.94 -0.21
N LEU A 67 -2.39 3.06 0.79
CA LEU A 67 -1.92 3.44 2.13
C LEU A 67 -0.52 4.07 2.11
N ASN A 68 0.39 3.52 1.31
CA ASN A 68 1.74 4.05 1.14
C ASN A 68 1.72 5.45 0.48
N ALA A 69 0.87 5.64 -0.54
CA ALA A 69 0.67 6.96 -1.14
C ALA A 69 0.09 7.96 -0.13
N CYS A 70 -0.89 7.55 0.68
CA CYS A 70 -1.44 8.39 1.76
C CYS A 70 -0.36 8.85 2.73
N PHE A 71 0.45 7.91 3.23
CA PHE A 71 1.49 8.23 4.22
C PHE A 71 2.55 9.17 3.63
N LYS A 72 3.08 8.85 2.44
CA LYS A 72 4.07 9.68 1.74
C LYS A 72 3.58 11.12 1.55
N CYS A 73 2.35 11.28 1.06
CA CYS A 73 1.80 12.60 0.77
C CYS A 73 1.36 13.35 2.03
N PHE A 74 1.00 12.63 3.10
CA PHE A 74 0.72 13.24 4.40
C PHE A 74 1.97 13.91 5.01
N LEU A 75 3.15 13.31 4.85
CA LEU A 75 4.40 13.94 5.29
C LEU A 75 4.64 15.27 4.56
N GLN A 76 4.33 15.33 3.26
CA GLN A 76 4.41 16.56 2.47
C GLN A 76 3.37 17.59 2.91
N LEU A 77 2.14 17.17 3.15
CA LEU A 77 1.07 18.03 3.69
C LEU A 77 1.47 18.66 5.03
N ARG A 78 2.04 17.86 5.95
CA ARG A 78 2.51 18.36 7.24
C ARG A 78 3.61 19.40 7.05
N SER A 79 4.59 19.13 6.19
CA SER A 79 5.64 20.09 5.86
C SER A 79 5.06 21.40 5.32
N CYS A 80 4.12 21.32 4.35
CA CYS A 80 3.45 22.48 3.76
C CYS A 80 2.76 23.34 4.83
N SER A 81 1.97 22.70 5.71
CA SER A 81 1.23 23.39 6.77
C SER A 81 2.11 24.02 7.86
N GLN A 82 3.33 23.52 8.03
CA GLN A 82 4.28 24.05 9.02
C GLN A 82 5.12 25.20 8.46
N SER A 83 5.40 25.19 7.15
CA SER A 83 6.19 26.24 6.49
C SER A 83 5.36 27.45 6.06
N SER A 84 4.04 27.34 6.04
CA SER A 84 3.15 28.35 5.46
C SER A 84 2.69 29.40 6.48
N ALA A 85 3.37 30.54 6.55
CA ALA A 85 2.72 31.78 6.95
C ALA A 85 1.79 32.32 5.83
N ASP A 86 2.07 31.94 4.57
CA ASP A 86 1.47 32.55 3.36
C ASP A 86 0.56 31.61 2.53
N SER A 87 0.51 30.31 2.81
CA SER A 87 -0.28 29.33 2.04
C SER A 87 -1.62 29.03 2.71
N ALA A 88 -2.72 29.04 1.94
CA ALA A 88 -4.03 28.68 2.46
C ALA A 88 -4.12 27.16 2.71
N PRO A 89 -4.86 26.69 3.74
CA PRO A 89 -5.08 25.27 4.00
C PRO A 89 -5.60 24.47 2.79
N SER A 90 -6.33 25.13 1.88
CA SER A 90 -6.83 24.55 0.63
C SER A 90 -5.73 24.24 -0.39
N GLU A 91 -4.64 25.01 -0.44
CA GLU A 91 -3.53 24.79 -1.37
C GLU A 91 -2.72 23.55 -0.96
N CYS A 92 -2.40 23.42 0.33
CA CYS A 92 -1.74 22.22 0.84
C CYS A 92 -2.63 20.97 0.65
N ALA A 93 -3.96 21.10 0.79
CA ALA A 93 -4.92 20.03 0.50
C ALA A 93 -4.89 19.59 -0.97
N ALA A 94 -4.87 20.56 -1.90
CA ALA A 94 -4.78 20.29 -3.33
C ALA A 94 -3.46 19.60 -3.69
N ALA A 95 -2.35 20.07 -3.13
CA ALA A 95 -1.03 19.46 -3.29
C ALA A 95 -0.99 18.01 -2.77
N PHE A 96 -1.62 17.74 -1.62
CA PHE A 96 -1.78 16.39 -1.09
C PHE A 96 -2.51 15.47 -2.08
N LEU A 97 -3.66 15.90 -2.61
CA LEU A 97 -4.44 15.12 -3.57
C LEU A 97 -3.66 14.85 -4.87
N GLN A 98 -2.92 15.83 -5.35
CA GLN A 98 -2.06 15.68 -6.52
C GLN A 98 -0.94 14.66 -6.26
N CYS A 99 -0.21 14.81 -5.15
CA CYS A 99 0.83 13.87 -4.74
C CYS A 99 0.28 12.44 -4.64
N TYR A 100 -0.90 12.28 -4.03
CA TYR A 100 -1.54 10.98 -3.84
C TYR A 100 -1.83 10.31 -5.18
N LYS A 101 -2.51 11.03 -6.10
CA LYS A 101 -2.86 10.52 -7.43
C LYS A 101 -1.62 10.10 -8.22
N GLN A 102 -0.57 10.92 -8.19
CA GLN A 102 0.69 10.64 -8.87
C GLN A 102 1.39 9.42 -8.25
N SER A 103 1.60 9.41 -6.93
CA SER A 103 2.30 8.33 -6.23
C SER A 103 1.59 6.98 -6.40
N PHE A 104 0.25 6.96 -6.33
CA PHE A 104 -0.54 5.76 -6.58
C PHE A 104 -0.35 5.26 -8.03
N ALA A 105 -0.53 6.14 -9.02
CA ALA A 105 -0.41 5.77 -10.43
C ALA A 105 1.01 5.33 -10.83
N GLU A 106 2.04 5.98 -10.29
CA GLU A 106 3.44 5.59 -10.48
C GLU A 106 3.73 4.22 -9.90
N ARG A 107 3.26 3.96 -8.66
CA ARG A 107 3.49 2.67 -8.01
C ARG A 107 2.80 1.52 -8.74
N LEU A 108 1.61 1.75 -9.30
CA LEU A 108 0.92 0.76 -10.14
C LEU A 108 1.68 0.40 -11.41
N LYS A 109 2.49 1.33 -11.95
CA LYS A 109 3.35 1.10 -13.11
C LYS A 109 4.63 0.37 -12.71
N SER A 110 5.18 0.63 -11.53
CA SER A 110 6.40 -0.02 -11.04
C SER A 110 6.10 -1.39 -10.41
N LYS A 111 5.94 -2.42 -11.24
CA LYS A 111 5.82 -3.81 -10.75
C LYS A 111 7.16 -4.36 -10.22
N PRO A 112 7.15 -5.34 -9.30
CA PRO A 112 5.98 -5.94 -8.66
C PRO A 112 5.31 -5.02 -7.62
N LEU A 113 4.00 -5.21 -7.40
CA LEU A 113 3.29 -4.58 -6.26
C LEU A 113 3.61 -5.34 -4.97
N VAL A 114 3.42 -4.67 -3.83
CA VAL A 114 3.62 -5.32 -2.53
C VAL A 114 2.58 -6.42 -2.32
N SER A 115 3.03 -7.63 -2.03
CA SER A 115 2.17 -8.78 -1.74
C SER A 115 2.72 -9.61 -0.58
N PHE A 116 1.89 -10.52 -0.07
CA PHE A 116 2.25 -11.44 1.00
C PHE A 116 2.38 -12.86 0.48
N ASP A 117 3.43 -13.54 0.92
CA ASP A 117 3.68 -14.95 0.67
C ASP A 117 4.26 -15.60 1.95
N GLY A 118 4.67 -16.86 1.91
CA GLY A 118 5.24 -17.58 3.04
C GLY A 118 4.18 -18.18 3.97
N GLY A 119 4.43 -18.12 5.27
CA GLY A 119 3.59 -18.75 6.30
C GLY A 119 2.74 -17.75 7.10
N ASP A 120 2.42 -18.13 8.34
CA ASP A 120 1.62 -17.37 9.31
C ASP A 120 2.48 -16.56 10.30
N GLY A 121 3.80 -16.66 10.20
CA GLY A 121 4.77 -15.93 11.00
C GLY A 121 5.01 -16.46 12.40
N HIS A 122 4.47 -17.62 12.82
CA HIS A 122 4.70 -18.11 14.19
C HIS A 122 6.13 -18.62 14.44
N SER A 123 6.88 -18.92 13.37
CA SER A 123 8.28 -19.31 13.41
C SER A 123 9.06 -18.67 12.25
N ARG A 124 10.39 -18.83 12.28
CA ARG A 124 11.28 -18.36 11.21
C ARG A 124 10.98 -19.08 9.88
N GLU A 125 10.73 -20.38 9.93
CA GLU A 125 10.42 -21.23 8.76
C GLU A 125 9.06 -20.87 8.16
N MET A 126 8.14 -20.39 9.01
CA MET A 126 6.81 -19.95 8.64
C MET A 126 6.71 -18.42 8.51
N ALA A 127 7.83 -17.71 8.35
CA ALA A 127 7.83 -16.25 8.27
C ALA A 127 6.90 -15.74 7.16
N VAL A 128 6.22 -14.63 7.44
CA VAL A 128 5.41 -13.91 6.44
C VAL A 128 6.39 -13.17 5.52
N LYS A 129 6.36 -13.46 4.23
CA LYS A 129 7.23 -12.82 3.24
C LYS A 129 6.57 -11.58 2.69
N ILE A 130 7.24 -10.44 2.83
CA ILE A 130 6.82 -9.18 2.21
C ILE A 130 7.51 -9.07 0.85
N VAL A 131 6.77 -9.34 -0.22
CA VAL A 131 7.33 -9.40 -1.58
C VAL A 131 7.07 -8.09 -2.31
N GLY A 132 8.07 -7.61 -3.06
CA GLY A 132 7.91 -6.50 -3.99
C GLY A 132 7.84 -5.11 -3.35
N ALA A 133 8.09 -4.99 -2.05
CA ALA A 133 8.28 -3.70 -1.38
C ALA A 133 9.59 -3.05 -1.83
N ALA A 134 9.54 -1.78 -2.23
CA ALA A 134 10.71 -1.11 -2.79
C ALA A 134 11.74 -0.66 -1.73
N ASN A 135 11.32 -0.50 -0.47
CA ASN A 135 12.11 -0.02 0.66
C ASN A 135 11.28 -0.16 1.95
N SER A 136 11.88 0.15 3.10
CA SER A 136 11.19 0.07 4.40
C SER A 136 9.95 0.96 4.52
N LEU A 137 9.88 2.08 3.78
CA LEU A 137 8.70 2.94 3.76
C LEU A 137 7.50 2.27 3.10
N GLU A 138 7.72 1.23 2.30
CA GLU A 138 6.66 0.35 1.79
C GLU A 138 6.52 -0.94 2.62
N GLY A 139 7.64 -1.51 3.07
CA GLY A 139 7.68 -2.82 3.74
C GLY A 139 7.12 -2.79 5.17
N VAL A 140 7.48 -1.81 5.98
CA VAL A 140 7.01 -1.71 7.37
C VAL A 140 5.48 -1.49 7.46
N PRO A 141 4.87 -0.59 6.66
CA PRO A 141 3.41 -0.52 6.59
C PRO A 141 2.75 -1.81 6.10
N ALA A 142 3.43 -2.61 5.28
CA ALA A 142 2.91 -3.90 4.83
C ALA A 142 2.82 -4.92 5.96
N GLU A 143 3.80 -4.97 6.87
CA GLU A 143 3.72 -5.78 8.10
C GLU A 143 2.52 -5.39 8.94
N ASP A 144 2.33 -4.08 9.17
CA ASP A 144 1.21 -3.55 9.97
C ASP A 144 -0.14 -3.85 9.34
N PHE A 145 -0.23 -3.75 8.01
CA PHE A 145 -1.43 -4.10 7.27
C PHE A 145 -1.75 -5.59 7.36
N TRP A 146 -0.76 -6.47 7.22
CA TRP A 146 -0.95 -7.91 7.32
C TRP A 146 -1.50 -8.30 8.70
N ILE A 147 -0.95 -7.73 9.77
CA ILE A 147 -1.42 -7.98 11.13
C ILE A 147 -2.84 -7.46 11.32
N GLN A 148 -3.15 -6.26 10.84
CA GLN A 148 -4.52 -5.72 10.93
C GLN A 148 -5.54 -6.62 10.20
N LEU A 149 -5.13 -7.23 9.08
CA LEU A 149 -5.97 -8.18 8.34
C LEU A 149 -6.13 -9.52 9.04
N LYS A 150 -5.02 -10.15 9.46
CA LYS A 150 -5.02 -11.54 9.96
C LYS A 150 -5.31 -11.63 11.46
N HIS A 151 -4.96 -10.59 12.21
CA HIS A 151 -5.11 -10.51 13.65
C HIS A 151 -5.68 -9.15 14.11
N PRO A 152 -6.96 -8.85 13.77
CA PRO A 152 -7.59 -7.59 14.16
C PRO A 152 -7.51 -7.36 15.67
N GLY A 153 -7.09 -6.14 16.06
CA GLY A 153 -7.00 -5.74 17.47
C GLY A 153 -5.69 -6.08 18.18
N TRP A 154 -4.78 -6.82 17.54
CA TRP A 154 -3.42 -7.01 18.08
C TRP A 154 -2.66 -5.69 18.10
N ARG A 155 -1.88 -5.45 19.17
CA ARG A 155 -1.13 -4.20 19.33
C ARG A 155 0.37 -4.47 19.32
N LYS A 156 1.09 -3.80 18.43
CA LYS A 156 2.55 -3.91 18.34
C LYS A 156 3.18 -3.45 19.67
N LYS A 157 4.06 -4.28 20.24
CA LYS A 157 4.73 -4.03 21.52
C LYS A 157 6.21 -3.73 21.32
N GLU A 158 6.93 -4.64 20.69
CA GLU A 158 8.37 -4.51 20.43
C GLU A 158 8.70 -5.07 19.05
N ARG A 159 9.80 -4.57 18.49
CA ARG A 159 10.39 -5.04 17.24
C ARG A 159 11.88 -5.30 17.46
N ARG A 160 12.38 -6.36 16.86
CA ARG A 160 13.82 -6.66 16.76
C ARG A 160 14.15 -7.12 15.35
N PHE A 161 15.24 -6.60 14.82
CA PHE A 161 15.79 -7.06 13.54
C PHE A 161 16.73 -8.24 13.77
N VAL A 162 16.61 -9.29 12.95
CA VAL A 162 17.42 -10.51 13.05
C VAL A 162 18.05 -10.83 11.70
N LYS A 163 19.38 -10.97 11.69
CA LYS A 163 20.19 -11.29 10.51
C LYS A 163 20.96 -12.60 10.68
N GLU A 164 20.25 -13.68 10.95
CA GLU A 164 20.82 -15.01 11.13
C GLU A 164 19.99 -16.04 10.35
N GLY A 165 20.59 -16.62 9.31
CA GLY A 165 19.87 -17.53 8.39
C GLY A 165 18.78 -16.84 7.54
N GLY A 166 18.83 -15.52 7.42
CA GLY A 166 17.88 -14.68 6.68
C GLY A 166 17.87 -13.25 7.22
N ILE A 167 16.92 -12.44 6.76
CA ILE A 167 16.73 -11.05 7.18
C ILE A 167 15.28 -10.91 7.62
N TYR A 168 15.09 -10.73 8.93
CA TYR A 168 13.77 -10.75 9.53
C TYR A 168 13.51 -9.55 10.42
N ASP A 169 12.28 -9.05 10.35
CA ASP A 169 11.69 -8.26 11.43
C ASP A 169 10.89 -9.23 12.33
N VAL A 170 11.27 -9.28 13.60
CA VAL A 170 10.61 -10.09 14.63
C VAL A 170 9.85 -9.14 15.53
N ILE A 171 8.53 -9.24 15.50
CA ILE A 171 7.65 -8.29 16.17
C ILE A 171 6.80 -9.02 17.20
N VAL A 172 6.81 -8.53 18.44
CA VAL A 172 5.92 -9.01 19.50
C VAL A 172 4.69 -8.14 19.54
N TYR A 173 3.54 -8.79 19.64
CA TYR A 173 2.23 -8.17 19.75
C TYR A 173 1.59 -8.54 21.09
N ASP A 174 0.96 -7.58 21.73
CA ASP A 174 0.00 -7.86 22.80
C ASP A 174 -1.29 -8.38 22.17
N THR A 175 -1.72 -9.57 22.61
CA THR A 175 -2.92 -10.26 22.12
C THR A 175 -3.84 -10.64 23.27
N PRO A 176 -5.11 -11.00 23.01
CA PRO A 176 -6.02 -11.48 24.05
C PRO A 176 -5.50 -12.70 24.83
N ASN A 177 -4.66 -13.52 24.20
CA ASN A 177 -4.12 -14.76 24.78
C ASN A 177 -2.68 -14.58 25.30
N GLY A 178 -2.23 -13.34 25.51
CA GLY A 178 -0.87 -13.01 25.90
C GLY A 178 0.03 -12.63 24.72
N PRO A 179 1.30 -12.27 24.97
CA PRO A 179 2.20 -11.83 23.91
C PRO A 179 2.43 -12.90 22.84
N GLN A 180 2.35 -12.52 21.57
CA GLN A 180 2.66 -13.39 20.43
C GLN A 180 3.76 -12.77 19.58
N THR A 181 4.67 -13.61 19.08
CA THR A 181 5.76 -13.18 18.20
C THR A 181 5.43 -13.53 16.76
N VAL A 182 5.62 -12.58 15.86
CA VAL A 182 5.45 -12.76 14.41
C VAL A 182 6.77 -12.47 13.71
N TRP A 183 7.18 -13.38 12.84
CA TRP A 183 8.37 -13.29 12.00
C TRP A 183 7.97 -12.81 10.59
N PHE A 184 8.60 -11.74 10.13
CA PHE A 184 8.48 -11.23 8.76
C PHE A 184 9.82 -11.42 8.05
N ASP A 185 9.82 -12.06 6.88
CA ASP A 185 10.96 -12.04 5.96
C ASP A 185 10.91 -10.73 5.18
N VAL A 186 11.90 -9.88 5.43
CA VAL A 186 11.96 -8.50 4.98
C VAL A 186 13.09 -8.26 3.97
N LYS A 187 13.64 -9.35 3.42
CA LYS A 187 14.77 -9.30 2.51
C LYS A 187 14.56 -8.36 1.32
N ASP A 188 13.38 -8.39 0.70
CA ASP A 188 13.08 -7.63 -0.52
C ASP A 188 13.25 -6.10 -0.37
N PHE A 189 13.08 -5.58 0.84
CA PHE A 189 13.10 -4.14 1.07
C PHE A 189 14.24 -3.64 1.98
N TYR A 190 15.06 -4.55 2.51
CA TYR A 190 16.34 -4.24 3.13
C TYR A 190 17.55 -4.62 2.28
N VAL A 191 17.37 -5.45 1.23
CA VAL A 191 18.45 -5.83 0.30
C VAL A 191 18.02 -5.54 -1.12
N LYS A 192 18.74 -4.64 -1.78
CA LYS A 192 18.58 -4.38 -3.22
C LYS A 192 19.90 -4.53 -3.93
N ASN A 193 19.91 -5.31 -5.01
CA ASN A 193 21.10 -5.56 -5.83
C ASN A 193 22.33 -6.06 -5.05
N GLY A 194 22.12 -6.71 -3.90
CA GLY A 194 23.20 -7.16 -3.02
C GLY A 194 23.71 -6.10 -2.03
N GLU A 195 23.18 -4.88 -2.07
CA GLU A 195 23.45 -3.84 -1.08
C GLU A 195 22.36 -3.82 -0.01
N GLU A 196 22.80 -3.82 1.25
CA GLU A 196 21.91 -3.75 2.41
C GLU A 196 21.63 -2.29 2.76
N ASP A 197 20.36 -1.88 2.79
CA ASP A 197 19.96 -0.57 3.29
C ASP A 197 19.90 -0.58 4.83
N LEU A 198 21.09 -0.68 5.45
CA LEU A 198 21.27 -0.76 6.90
C LEU A 198 20.97 0.57 7.62
N ARG A 199 20.75 1.67 6.88
CA ARG A 199 20.44 2.99 7.47
C ARG A 199 19.11 3.01 8.21
N LEU A 200 18.29 2.00 8.01
CA LEU A 200 16.95 1.85 8.58
C LEU A 200 16.89 0.82 9.74
N LEU A 201 18.03 0.24 10.11
CA LEU A 201 18.20 -0.67 11.24
C LEU A 201 18.70 0.00 12.51
N ALA A 202 19.02 1.30 12.44
CA ALA A 202 19.42 2.05 13.61
C ALA A 202 18.22 2.14 14.57
N PRO A 203 18.37 1.72 15.85
CA PRO A 203 17.37 2.04 16.85
C PRO A 203 17.25 3.57 16.93
N LYS A 204 16.00 4.08 16.96
CA LYS A 204 15.75 5.43 17.44
C LYS A 204 15.81 5.46 18.95
#